data_AF-A0A367RT27-F1
#
_entry.id   AF-A0A367RT27-F1
#
_cell.length_a   1.000
_cell.length_b   1.000
_cell.length_c   1.000
_cell.angle_alpha   90.00
_cell.angle_beta   90.00
_cell.angle_gamma   90.00
#
_symmetry.space_group_name_H-M   'P 1'
#
loop_
_entity.id
_entity.type
_entity.pdbx_description
1 polymer ?
#
loop_
_entity_poly.entity_id
_entity_poly.type
_entity_poly.pdbx_seq_one_letter_code
_entity_poly.pdbx_strand_id
1 'polypeptide(L)'
;MPDIFNKMIGRTRYVVFRLFLHLAGSEVAPILGVLNRGARDAIDADGDLQVLGEGLVELCETLLRSDEYWLSSANEGDVFWSEGEAGDYVNDLFTDSAERYGADLDFSPESDLNQPLSIPVTRNVVVMITVAYEGEVPELETDLANIQALKEGLKALINLHYKHKLRAIQVHFSPAQLGDELTNDQLLQYYPELIPL
;
A
#
# COMPACT_ATOMS: atom_id res chain seq x y z
N MET A 1 -27.94 -5.06 -8.89
CA MET A 1 -29.23 -5.09 -8.15
C MET A 1 -29.09 -5.41 -6.66
N PRO A 2 -28.20 -6.32 -6.20
CA PRO A 2 -28.00 -6.59 -4.77
C PRO A 2 -27.55 -5.37 -3.96
N ASP A 3 -26.63 -4.55 -4.51
CA ASP A 3 -26.10 -3.37 -3.81
C ASP A 3 -27.17 -2.33 -3.47
N ILE A 4 -28.08 -2.05 -4.40
CA ILE A 4 -29.16 -1.08 -4.19
C ILE A 4 -30.10 -1.59 -3.09
N PHE A 5 -30.37 -2.89 -3.05
CA PHE A 5 -31.22 -3.51 -2.04
C PHE A 5 -30.57 -3.48 -0.64
N ASN A 6 -29.29 -3.80 -0.55
CA ASN A 6 -28.54 -3.72 0.71
C ASN A 6 -28.43 -2.29 1.24
N LYS A 7 -28.22 -1.31 0.35
CA LYS A 7 -28.23 0.13 0.67
C LYS A 7 -29.59 0.60 1.19
N MET A 8 -30.69 0.09 0.61
CA MET A 8 -32.06 0.42 1.07
C MET A 8 -32.42 -0.15 2.45
N ILE A 9 -31.80 -1.27 2.86
CA ILE A 9 -32.03 -1.89 4.18
C ILE A 9 -31.10 -1.29 5.27
N GLY A 10 -30.17 -0.39 4.88
CA GLY A 10 -29.25 0.25 5.80
C GLY A 10 -28.10 -0.65 6.25
N ARG A 11 -27.73 -1.66 5.46
CA ARG A 11 -26.53 -2.45 5.72
C ARG A 11 -25.28 -1.59 5.53
N THR A 12 -24.30 -1.77 6.40
CA THR A 12 -22.98 -1.16 6.23
C THR A 12 -22.30 -1.78 5.01
N ARG A 13 -21.81 -0.93 4.12
CA ARG A 13 -20.98 -1.32 2.99
C ARG A 13 -19.52 -1.25 3.40
N TYR A 14 -18.78 -2.32 3.17
CA TYR A 14 -17.35 -2.38 3.34
C TYR A 14 -16.70 -2.47 1.97
N VAL A 15 -15.57 -1.80 1.78
CA VAL A 15 -14.74 -1.94 0.59
C VAL A 15 -13.36 -2.33 1.04
N VAL A 16 -12.80 -3.35 0.40
CA VAL A 16 -11.38 -3.68 0.51
C VAL A 16 -10.72 -3.25 -0.78
N PHE A 17 -9.61 -2.53 -0.65
CA PHE A 17 -8.88 -1.93 -1.76
C PHE A 17 -7.39 -2.16 -1.55
N ARG A 18 -6.67 -2.56 -2.60
CA ARG A 18 -5.22 -2.64 -2.63
C ARG A 18 -4.68 -1.81 -3.80
N LEU A 19 -3.77 -0.90 -3.48
CA LEU A 19 -3.00 -0.11 -4.44
C LEU A 19 -1.61 -0.73 -4.59
N PHE A 20 -1.15 -0.85 -5.83
CA PHE A 20 0.25 -1.05 -6.21
C PHE A 20 0.77 0.23 -6.82
N LEU A 21 1.86 0.77 -6.27
CA LEU A 21 2.56 1.92 -6.82
C LEU A 21 4.02 1.59 -7.03
N HIS A 22 4.44 1.59 -8.29
CA HIS A 22 5.81 1.39 -8.67
C HIS A 22 6.53 2.73 -8.83
N LEU A 23 7.61 2.85 -8.08
CA LEU A 23 8.52 3.99 -8.03
C LEU A 23 9.83 3.59 -8.67
N ALA A 24 10.35 4.43 -9.57
CA ALA A 24 11.67 4.23 -10.14
C ALA A 24 12.48 5.52 -10.16
N GLY A 25 13.76 5.45 -9.81
CA GLY A 25 14.65 6.61 -9.83
C GLY A 25 15.80 6.53 -8.83
N SER A 26 16.68 7.52 -8.88
CA SER A 26 17.91 7.54 -8.07
C SER A 26 17.69 7.98 -6.61
N GLU A 27 16.50 8.50 -6.28
CA GLU A 27 16.21 9.11 -4.97
C GLU A 27 14.96 8.51 -4.30
N VAL A 28 14.75 7.20 -4.39
CA VAL A 28 13.62 6.50 -3.70
C VAL A 28 13.88 6.35 -2.18
N ALA A 29 15.10 6.67 -1.71
CA ALA A 29 15.52 6.50 -0.32
C ALA A 29 14.60 7.15 0.75
N PRO A 30 14.03 8.37 0.55
CA PRO A 30 13.11 8.95 1.53
C PRO A 30 11.87 8.09 1.79
N ILE A 31 11.34 7.43 0.76
CA ILE A 31 10.14 6.57 0.86
C ILE A 31 10.46 5.31 1.65
N LEU A 32 11.62 4.69 1.42
CA LEU A 32 12.09 3.54 2.20
C LEU A 32 12.24 3.89 3.69
N GLY A 33 12.67 5.11 4.01
CA GLY A 33 12.74 5.59 5.39
C GLY A 33 11.37 5.66 6.08
N VAL A 34 10.36 6.17 5.37
CA VAL A 34 8.97 6.24 5.87
C VAL A 34 8.38 4.84 6.04
N LEU A 35 8.57 3.95 5.06
CA LEU A 35 8.08 2.57 5.09
C LEU A 35 8.69 1.77 6.26
N ASN A 36 10.01 1.87 6.47
CA ASN A 36 10.69 1.18 7.57
C ASN A 36 10.25 1.72 8.95
N ARG A 37 10.02 3.02 9.07
CA ARG A 37 9.51 3.62 10.32
C ARG A 37 8.09 3.13 10.60
N GLY A 38 7.20 3.24 9.61
CA GLY A 38 5.81 2.78 9.73
C GLY A 38 5.71 1.29 10.07
N ALA A 39 6.57 0.45 9.50
CA ALA A 39 6.64 -0.97 9.85
C ALA A 39 7.03 -1.21 11.33
N ARG A 40 7.97 -0.44 11.87
CA ARG A 40 8.35 -0.53 13.29
C ARG A 40 7.24 -0.01 14.20
N ASP A 41 6.65 1.13 13.86
CA ASP A 41 5.56 1.74 14.64
C ASP A 41 4.33 0.81 14.68
N ALA A 42 4.04 0.11 13.58
CA ALA A 42 2.98 -0.90 13.49
C ALA A 42 3.18 -2.07 14.48
N ILE A 43 4.43 -2.55 14.61
CA ILE A 43 4.80 -3.62 15.55
C ILE A 43 4.73 -3.13 16.98
N ASP A 44 5.32 -1.96 17.27
CA ASP A 44 5.36 -1.38 18.60
C ASP A 44 3.95 -1.05 19.13
N ALA A 45 3.02 -0.74 18.23
CA ALA A 45 1.63 -0.45 18.55
C ALA A 45 0.68 -1.66 18.49
N ASP A 46 1.20 -2.87 18.27
CA ASP A 46 0.42 -4.12 18.17
C ASP A 46 -0.79 -3.99 17.20
N GLY A 47 -0.57 -3.30 16.07
CA GLY A 47 -1.59 -3.10 15.04
C GLY A 47 -2.68 -2.08 15.38
N ASP A 48 -2.45 -1.16 16.32
CA ASP A 48 -3.40 -0.07 16.62
C ASP A 48 -3.73 0.74 15.36
N LEU A 49 -5.02 0.75 15.00
CA LEU A 49 -5.50 1.35 13.75
C LEU A 49 -5.31 2.87 13.69
N GLN A 50 -5.24 3.56 14.83
CA GLN A 50 -4.95 4.99 14.88
C GLN A 50 -3.48 5.24 14.50
N VAL A 51 -2.55 4.46 15.07
CA VAL A 51 -1.11 4.56 14.76
C VAL A 51 -0.85 4.17 13.29
N LEU A 52 -1.43 3.06 12.83
CA LEU A 52 -1.34 2.64 11.43
C LEU A 52 -1.92 3.70 10.48
N GLY A 53 -3.01 4.36 10.90
CA GLY A 53 -3.64 5.43 10.16
C GLY A 53 -2.77 6.68 10.02
N GLU A 54 -2.05 7.05 11.07
CA GLU A 54 -1.07 8.15 11.03
C GLU A 54 0.10 7.81 10.10
N GLY A 55 0.61 6.57 10.16
CA GLY A 55 1.63 6.08 9.23
C GLY A 55 1.16 6.06 7.77
N LEU A 56 -0.10 5.69 7.52
CA LEU A 56 -0.70 5.76 6.19
C LEU A 56 -0.76 7.19 5.67
N VAL A 57 -1.12 8.16 6.52
CA VAL A 57 -1.13 9.58 6.13
C VAL A 57 0.27 10.05 5.74
N GLU A 58 1.28 9.78 6.56
CA GLU A 58 2.67 10.16 6.26
C GLU A 58 3.15 9.53 4.95
N LEU A 59 2.83 8.25 4.73
CA LEU A 59 3.16 7.53 3.50
C LEU A 59 2.49 8.17 2.28
N CYS A 60 1.17 8.37 2.30
CA CYS A 60 0.43 8.97 1.19
C CYS A 60 0.92 10.38 0.88
N GLU A 61 1.21 11.21 1.88
CA GLU A 61 1.78 12.53 1.68
C GLU A 61 3.18 12.49 1.07
N THR A 62 4.01 11.53 1.50
CA THR A 62 5.35 11.34 0.95
C THR A 62 5.29 10.91 -0.52
N LEU A 63 4.40 9.95 -0.84
CA LEU A 63 4.15 9.52 -2.20
C LEU A 63 3.66 10.67 -3.09
N LEU A 64 2.75 11.51 -2.58
CA LEU A 64 2.25 12.69 -3.29
C LEU A 64 3.34 13.74 -3.57
N ARG A 65 4.33 13.89 -2.69
CA ARG A 65 5.48 14.79 -2.89
C ARG A 65 6.51 14.21 -3.86
N SER A 66 6.46 12.92 -4.13
CA SER A 66 7.44 12.16 -4.91
C SER A 66 6.83 11.66 -6.23
N ASP A 67 5.85 12.39 -6.79
CA ASP A 67 5.09 11.99 -7.97
C ASP A 67 5.94 11.89 -9.24
N GLU A 68 7.05 12.63 -9.30
CA GLU A 68 8.05 12.55 -10.36
C GLU A 68 8.72 11.17 -10.50
N TYR A 69 8.66 10.33 -9.46
CA TYR A 69 9.23 8.97 -9.47
C TYR A 69 8.20 7.88 -9.79
N TRP A 70 6.93 8.23 -9.96
CA TRP A 70 5.88 7.25 -10.27
C TRP A 70 6.05 6.75 -11.71
N LEU A 71 6.17 5.44 -11.89
CA LEU A 71 6.34 4.83 -13.21
C LEU A 71 5.11 4.03 -13.66
N SER A 72 4.54 3.25 -12.76
CA SER A 72 3.34 2.45 -13.03
C SER A 72 2.51 2.28 -11.77
N SER A 73 1.23 1.98 -11.94
CA SER A 73 0.34 1.65 -10.84
C SER A 73 -0.73 0.67 -11.26
N ALA A 74 -1.34 0.04 -10.29
CA ALA A 74 -2.54 -0.77 -10.45
C ALA A 74 -3.33 -0.73 -9.15
N ASN A 75 -4.63 -0.99 -9.21
CA ASN A 75 -5.43 -1.18 -8.02
C ASN A 75 -6.47 -2.28 -8.24
N GLU A 76 -6.83 -2.92 -7.14
CA GLU A 76 -7.84 -3.96 -7.10
C GLU A 76 -8.60 -3.90 -5.78
N GLY A 77 -9.66 -4.68 -5.68
CA GLY A 77 -10.51 -4.70 -4.51
C GLY A 77 -11.90 -5.24 -4.81
N ASP A 78 -12.70 -5.34 -3.76
CA ASP A 78 -14.11 -5.74 -3.88
C ASP A 78 -14.97 -5.11 -2.77
N VAL A 79 -16.28 -5.22 -2.96
CA VAL A 79 -17.32 -4.64 -2.12
C VAL A 79 -18.03 -5.73 -1.34
N PHE A 80 -18.08 -5.55 -0.03
CA PHE A 80 -18.65 -6.51 0.91
C PHE A 80 -19.79 -5.89 1.70
N TRP A 81 -20.72 -6.74 2.13
CA TRP A 81 -21.83 -6.38 3.02
C TRP A 81 -21.74 -7.12 4.37
N SER A 82 -20.67 -7.87 4.56
CA SER A 82 -20.29 -8.59 5.77
C SER A 82 -18.88 -8.15 6.16
N GLU A 83 -18.72 -7.68 7.40
CA GLU A 83 -17.41 -7.31 7.93
C GLU A 83 -16.46 -8.51 7.98
N GLY A 84 -16.99 -9.72 8.27
CA GLY A 84 -16.20 -10.95 8.27
C GLY A 84 -15.66 -11.30 6.88
N GLU A 85 -16.48 -11.22 5.83
CA GLU A 85 -16.04 -11.50 4.45
C GLU A 85 -14.99 -10.48 3.99
N ALA A 86 -15.16 -9.20 4.35
CA ALA A 86 -14.16 -8.18 4.09
C ALA A 86 -12.83 -8.49 4.83
N GLY A 87 -12.91 -8.93 6.09
CA GLY A 87 -11.75 -9.32 6.88
C GLY A 87 -11.00 -10.53 6.30
N ASP A 88 -11.73 -11.55 5.85
CA ASP A 88 -11.15 -12.72 5.19
C ASP A 88 -10.42 -12.30 3.90
N TYR A 89 -11.04 -11.45 3.09
CA TYR A 89 -10.41 -10.96 1.85
C TYR A 89 -9.17 -10.09 2.11
N VAL A 90 -9.16 -9.27 3.18
CA VAL A 90 -7.94 -8.55 3.61
C VAL A 90 -6.80 -9.53 3.93
N ASN A 91 -7.09 -10.66 4.58
CA ASN A 91 -6.06 -11.66 4.90
C ASN A 91 -5.55 -12.39 3.64
N ASP A 92 -6.41 -12.62 2.66
CA ASP A 92 -5.99 -13.17 1.36
C ASP A 92 -5.03 -12.22 0.66
N LEU A 93 -5.35 -10.92 0.62
CA LEU A 93 -4.47 -9.89 0.04
C LEU A 93 -3.18 -9.69 0.84
N PHE A 94 -3.21 -9.86 2.16
CA PHE A 94 -2.00 -9.86 3.00
C PHE A 94 -1.06 -10.98 2.57
N THR A 95 -1.59 -12.22 2.50
CA THR A 95 -0.82 -13.41 2.16
C THR A 95 -0.23 -13.28 0.76
N ASP A 96 -1.04 -12.85 -0.23
CA ASP A 96 -0.55 -12.58 -1.58
C ASP A 96 0.53 -11.49 -1.61
N SER A 97 0.38 -10.41 -0.84
CA SER A 97 1.39 -9.34 -0.79
C SER A 97 2.70 -9.84 -0.20
N ALA A 98 2.65 -10.62 0.89
CA ALA A 98 3.81 -11.14 1.59
C ALA A 98 4.58 -12.18 0.75
N GLU A 99 3.87 -13.00 -0.02
CA GLU A 99 4.48 -13.99 -0.93
C GLU A 99 5.19 -13.37 -2.14
N ARG A 100 5.02 -12.07 -2.39
CA ARG A 100 5.73 -11.37 -3.48
C ARG A 100 7.20 -11.14 -3.13
N TYR A 101 8.02 -10.97 -4.17
CA TYR A 101 9.48 -10.89 -4.05
C TYR A 101 9.93 -9.94 -2.94
N GLY A 102 10.59 -10.49 -1.92
CA GLY A 102 11.17 -9.71 -0.83
C GLY A 102 10.19 -8.74 -0.17
N ALA A 103 8.88 -9.03 -0.20
CA ALA A 103 7.87 -8.21 0.48
C ALA A 103 7.77 -8.53 1.98
N ASP A 104 8.32 -9.68 2.40
CA ASP A 104 8.48 -10.07 3.79
C ASP A 104 9.55 -9.21 4.49
N LEU A 105 9.17 -8.65 5.65
CA LEU A 105 10.06 -7.91 6.53
C LEU A 105 10.92 -8.89 7.34
N ASP A 106 12.20 -9.02 7.00
CA ASP A 106 13.18 -9.71 7.83
C ASP A 106 13.79 -8.73 8.85
N PHE A 107 13.50 -8.91 10.13
CA PHE A 107 14.00 -8.09 11.24
C PHE A 107 15.32 -8.60 11.84
N SER A 108 16.05 -9.47 11.14
CA SER A 108 17.34 -9.99 11.63
C SER A 108 18.31 -8.84 12.00
N PRO A 109 18.80 -8.76 13.25
CA PRO A 109 19.59 -7.64 13.76
C PRO A 109 21.09 -7.75 13.39
N GLU A 110 21.40 -8.11 12.16
CA GLU A 110 22.79 -8.20 11.68
C GLU A 110 22.92 -7.57 10.29
N SER A 111 22.89 -6.25 10.24
CA SER A 111 23.45 -5.51 9.11
C SER A 111 24.36 -4.42 9.67
N ASP A 112 25.63 -4.77 9.65
CA ASP A 112 26.81 -4.07 10.17
C ASP A 112 26.84 -2.60 9.73
N LEU A 113 26.50 -1.68 10.65
CA LEU A 113 26.42 -0.22 10.44
C LEU A 113 27.80 0.46 10.18
N ASN A 114 28.84 -0.28 9.85
CA ASN A 114 30.23 0.22 9.78
C ASN A 114 30.96 -0.01 8.44
N GLN A 115 30.27 -0.37 7.36
CA GLN A 115 30.89 -0.41 6.03
C GLN A 115 30.61 0.88 5.23
N PRO A 116 31.59 1.43 4.48
CA PRO A 116 31.35 2.55 3.57
C PRO A 116 30.46 2.04 2.44
N LEU A 117 29.17 2.24 2.62
CA LEU A 117 28.11 1.72 1.80
C LEU A 117 28.05 2.49 0.46
N SER A 118 28.73 1.98 -0.56
CA SER A 118 28.24 2.13 -1.93
C SER A 118 26.98 1.26 -2.07
N ILE A 119 25.86 1.74 -1.50
CA ILE A 119 24.55 1.08 -1.61
C ILE A 119 24.17 1.11 -3.10
N PRO A 120 23.86 -0.03 -3.73
CA PRO A 120 23.18 -0.02 -5.01
C PRO A 120 21.93 0.83 -4.85
N VAL A 121 21.80 1.87 -5.67
CA VAL A 121 20.61 2.72 -5.67
C VAL A 121 19.46 1.84 -6.16
N THR A 122 18.63 1.34 -5.25
CA THR A 122 17.49 0.48 -5.59
C THR A 122 16.66 1.20 -6.64
N ARG A 123 16.66 0.67 -7.88
CA ARG A 123 16.10 1.38 -9.03
C ARG A 123 14.60 1.35 -9.08
N ASN A 124 14.00 0.30 -8.54
CA ASN A 124 12.57 0.04 -8.55
C ASN A 124 12.12 -0.32 -7.13
N VAL A 125 11.05 0.32 -6.67
CA VAL A 125 10.36 -0.03 -5.43
C VAL A 125 8.87 -0.11 -5.73
N VAL A 126 8.22 -1.20 -5.33
CA VAL A 126 6.76 -1.33 -5.39
C VAL A 126 6.20 -1.20 -3.99
N VAL A 127 5.33 -0.21 -3.78
CA VAL A 127 4.58 -0.02 -2.54
C VAL A 127 3.19 -0.59 -2.72
N MET A 128 2.76 -1.43 -1.78
CA MET A 128 1.45 -2.07 -1.74
C MET A 128 0.68 -1.55 -0.54
N ILE A 129 -0.40 -0.83 -0.76
CA ILE A 129 -1.25 -0.27 0.31
C ILE A 129 -2.60 -0.96 0.25
N THR A 130 -2.90 -1.77 1.26
CA THR A 130 -4.20 -2.43 1.41
C THR A 130 -4.99 -1.75 2.52
N VAL A 131 -6.23 -1.36 2.24
CA VAL A 131 -7.16 -0.83 3.25
C VAL A 131 -8.51 -1.50 3.15
N ALA A 132 -9.17 -1.65 4.29
CA ALA A 132 -10.62 -1.85 4.35
C ALA A 132 -11.27 -0.58 4.90
N TYR A 133 -12.40 -0.15 4.33
CA TYR A 133 -13.11 1.03 4.80
C TYR A 133 -14.63 0.91 4.64
N GLU A 134 -15.35 1.73 5.40
CA GLU A 134 -16.81 1.84 5.31
C GLU A 134 -17.25 2.90 4.30
N GLY A 135 -18.31 2.57 3.55
CA GLY A 135 -19.01 3.50 2.67
C GLY A 135 -18.57 3.44 1.22
N GLU A 136 -18.86 4.51 0.48
CA GLU A 136 -18.52 4.66 -0.95
C GLU A 136 -17.46 5.75 -1.06
N VAL A 137 -16.38 5.45 -1.77
CA VAL A 137 -15.30 6.39 -2.09
C VAL A 137 -14.96 6.25 -3.58
N PRO A 138 -15.63 7.00 -4.46
CA PRO A 138 -15.47 6.88 -5.91
C PRO A 138 -14.03 7.00 -6.38
N GLU A 139 -13.22 7.81 -5.70
CA GLU A 139 -11.81 8.04 -6.01
C GLU A 139 -10.91 6.81 -5.76
N LEU A 140 -11.39 5.80 -5.04
CA LEU A 140 -10.69 4.52 -4.82
C LEU A 140 -11.33 3.35 -5.58
N GLU A 141 -12.54 3.56 -6.10
CA GLU A 141 -13.35 2.55 -6.79
C GLU A 141 -13.33 2.74 -8.32
N THR A 142 -12.22 3.28 -8.81
CA THR A 142 -11.93 3.52 -10.23
C THR A 142 -10.54 3.00 -10.55
N ASP A 143 -10.21 2.90 -11.83
CA ASP A 143 -8.83 2.64 -12.29
C ASP A 143 -7.90 3.81 -11.89
N LEU A 144 -6.83 3.49 -11.17
CA LEU A 144 -5.81 4.43 -10.70
C LEU A 144 -4.57 4.49 -11.61
N ALA A 145 -4.55 3.80 -12.75
CA ALA A 145 -3.48 3.83 -13.75
C ALA A 145 -3.42 5.15 -14.56
N ASN A 146 -3.57 6.29 -13.88
CA ASN A 146 -3.31 7.63 -14.39
C ASN A 146 -2.93 8.55 -13.23
N ILE A 147 -1.96 9.44 -13.46
CA ILE A 147 -1.40 10.35 -12.46
C ILE A 147 -2.47 11.12 -11.68
N GLN A 148 -3.48 11.67 -12.35
CA GLN A 148 -4.52 12.46 -11.68
C GLN A 148 -5.39 11.59 -10.76
N ALA A 149 -5.81 10.42 -11.24
CA ALA A 149 -6.64 9.48 -10.47
C ALA A 149 -5.85 8.99 -9.24
N LEU A 150 -4.58 8.62 -9.43
CA LEU A 150 -3.71 8.20 -8.33
C LEU A 150 -3.53 9.30 -7.26
N LYS A 151 -3.35 10.57 -7.67
CA LYS A 151 -3.30 11.70 -6.72
C LYS A 151 -4.59 11.86 -5.92
N GLU A 152 -5.74 11.67 -6.56
CA GLU A 152 -7.05 11.74 -5.91
C GLU A 152 -7.26 10.54 -4.97
N GLY A 153 -6.86 9.34 -5.38
CA GLY A 153 -6.88 8.13 -4.55
C GLY A 153 -6.02 8.27 -3.29
N LEU A 154 -4.77 8.73 -3.40
CA LEU A 154 -3.91 8.95 -2.23
C LEU A 154 -4.50 9.99 -1.25
N LYS A 155 -5.13 11.06 -1.76
CA LYS A 155 -5.86 12.03 -0.92
C LYS A 155 -7.10 11.41 -0.29
N ALA A 156 -7.80 10.52 -0.99
CA ALA A 156 -8.95 9.81 -0.47
C ALA A 156 -8.57 8.87 0.68
N LEU A 157 -7.44 8.16 0.60
CA LEU A 157 -6.88 7.35 1.70
C LEU A 157 -6.60 8.21 2.95
N ILE A 158 -5.96 9.37 2.79
CA ILE A 158 -5.74 10.33 3.88
C ILE A 158 -7.08 10.74 4.51
N ASN A 159 -8.07 11.10 3.69
CA ASN A 159 -9.38 11.51 4.16
C ASN A 159 -10.15 10.41 4.89
N LEU A 160 -9.96 9.13 4.52
CA LEU A 160 -10.57 7.99 5.21
C LEU A 160 -10.09 7.88 6.65
N HIS A 161 -8.79 8.13 6.90
CA HIS A 161 -8.24 8.18 8.25
C HIS A 161 -8.88 9.30 9.07
N TYR A 162 -8.87 10.54 8.57
CA TYR A 162 -9.44 11.68 9.28
C TYR A 162 -10.96 11.58 9.53
N LYS A 163 -11.67 10.79 8.74
CA LYS A 163 -13.10 10.51 8.94
C LYS A 163 -13.36 9.27 9.81
N HIS A 164 -12.32 8.61 10.33
CA HIS A 164 -12.39 7.37 11.10
C HIS A 164 -13.16 6.24 10.38
N LYS A 165 -12.97 6.15 9.06
CA LYS A 165 -13.65 5.19 8.19
C LYS A 165 -12.84 3.95 7.85
N LEU A 166 -11.55 3.94 8.18
CA LEU A 166 -10.68 2.77 8.02
C LEU A 166 -11.10 1.66 9.01
N ARG A 167 -10.95 0.41 8.57
CA ARG A 167 -11.24 -0.81 9.33
C ARG A 167 -10.05 -1.77 9.33
N ALA A 168 -9.21 -1.72 8.30
CA ALA A 168 -7.92 -2.38 8.25
C ALA A 168 -6.96 -1.53 7.42
N ILE A 169 -5.66 -1.60 7.75
CA ILE A 169 -4.57 -0.96 7.02
C ILE A 169 -3.41 -1.94 7.02
N GLN A 170 -2.85 -2.22 5.85
CA GLN A 170 -1.64 -3.00 5.69
C GLN A 170 -0.78 -2.34 4.62
N VAL A 171 0.53 -2.28 4.86
CA VAL A 171 1.49 -1.75 3.92
C VAL A 171 2.59 -2.78 3.74
N HIS A 172 2.81 -3.18 2.50
CA HIS A 172 3.96 -3.98 2.09
C HIS A 172 4.77 -3.18 1.07
N PHE A 173 6.04 -3.53 0.90
CA PHE A 173 6.86 -2.96 -0.14
C PHE A 173 7.94 -3.94 -0.59
N SER A 174 8.34 -3.82 -1.84
CA SER A 174 9.37 -4.66 -2.44
C SER A 174 10.42 -3.81 -3.17
N PRO A 175 11.72 -4.07 -2.99
CA PRO A 175 12.27 -5.01 -2.02
C PRO A 175 12.22 -4.42 -0.60
N ALA A 176 11.96 -5.28 0.40
CA ALA A 176 11.91 -4.88 1.81
C ALA A 176 13.30 -4.84 2.48
N GLN A 177 14.26 -5.62 1.97
CA GLN A 177 15.61 -5.70 2.54
C GLN A 177 16.54 -4.63 1.96
N LEU A 178 17.36 -4.01 2.84
CA LEU A 178 18.34 -3.03 2.41
C LEU A 178 19.44 -3.70 1.57
N GLY A 179 19.66 -3.19 0.36
CA GLY A 179 20.66 -3.71 -0.56
C GLY A 179 20.12 -4.72 -1.58
N ASP A 180 18.87 -5.16 -1.42
CA ASP A 180 18.18 -5.91 -2.47
C ASP A 180 17.77 -4.98 -3.62
N GLU A 181 17.77 -5.56 -4.82
CA GLU A 181 17.34 -4.88 -6.05
C GLU A 181 16.18 -5.65 -6.67
N LEU A 182 15.09 -4.94 -6.96
CA LEU A 182 14.01 -5.43 -7.80
C LEU A 182 14.31 -5.08 -9.26
N THR A 183 14.79 -6.06 -10.02
CA THR A 183 15.13 -5.87 -11.44
C THR A 183 13.87 -5.76 -12.30
N ASN A 184 14.00 -5.25 -13.53
CA ASN A 184 12.85 -5.14 -14.45
C ASN A 184 12.24 -6.50 -14.81
N ASP A 185 13.05 -7.55 -14.94
CA ASP A 185 12.55 -8.90 -15.22
C ASP A 185 11.74 -9.45 -14.03
N GLN A 186 12.22 -9.23 -12.81
CA GLN A 186 11.47 -9.58 -11.59
C GLN A 186 10.20 -8.74 -11.45
N LEU A 187 10.25 -7.44 -11.78
CA LEU A 187 9.07 -6.57 -11.76
C LEU A 187 7.97 -7.15 -12.67
N LEU A 188 8.31 -7.55 -13.90
CA LEU A 188 7.36 -8.17 -14.83
C LEU A 188 6.86 -9.55 -14.35
N GLN A 189 7.69 -10.30 -13.63
CA GLN A 189 7.34 -11.61 -13.10
C GLN A 189 6.39 -11.53 -11.90
N TYR A 190 6.66 -10.62 -10.95
CA TYR A 190 5.97 -10.54 -9.65
C TYR A 190 4.87 -9.48 -9.59
N TYR A 191 4.86 -8.54 -10.54
CA TYR A 191 3.87 -7.46 -10.62
C TYR A 191 3.32 -7.30 -12.05
N PRO A 192 2.81 -8.37 -12.68
CA PRO A 192 2.29 -8.32 -14.05
C PRO A 192 1.08 -7.38 -14.24
N GLU A 193 0.40 -7.00 -13.17
CA GLU A 193 -0.77 -6.10 -13.17
C GLU A 193 -0.41 -4.62 -13.33
N LEU A 194 0.84 -4.23 -13.12
CA LEU A 194 1.25 -2.83 -13.16
C LEU A 194 1.05 -2.22 -14.55
N ILE A 195 0.34 -1.09 -14.60
CA ILE A 195 0.09 -0.33 -15.83
C ILE A 195 0.91 0.97 -15.81
N PRO A 196 1.68 1.27 -16.87
CA PRO A 196 2.45 2.53 -16.98
C PRO A 196 1.58 3.78 -16.83
N LEU A 197 2.09 4.79 -16.11
CA LEU A 197 1.44 6.08 -15.81
C LEU A 197 1.72 7.18 -16.84
#